data_AF-A0A7V5NXU8-F1
#
_entry.id   AF-A0A7V5NXU8-F1
#
_cell.length_a   1.000
_cell.length_b   1.000
_cell.length_c   1.000
_cell.angle_alpha   90.00
_cell.angle_beta   90.00
_cell.angle_gamma   90.00
#
_symmetry.space_group_name_H-M   'P 1'
#
loop_
_entity.id
_entity.type
_entity.pdbx_description
1 polymer ?
#
loop_
_entity_poly.entity_id
_entity_poly.type
_entity_poly.pdbx_seq_one_letter_code
_entity_poly.pdbx_strand_id
1 'polypeptide(L)' 'MKKTREKIFRRRKTTAGRCEVCGEEMPLCYRCQKCGYLICQRCMAEGPRKFSCNTVTWVCPNCLNWETL' A
#
# COMPACT_ATOMS: atom_id res chain seq x y z
N MET A 1 9.02 -9.09 35.45
CA MET A 1 8.04 -8.52 34.48
C MET A 1 8.23 -9.21 33.14
N LYS A 2 7.34 -10.14 32.74
CA LYS A 2 7.46 -10.89 31.47
C LYS A 2 6.80 -10.05 30.37
N LYS A 3 7.59 -9.42 29.49
CA LYS A 3 7.08 -8.68 28.33
C LYS A 3 6.47 -9.69 27.34
N THR A 4 5.14 -9.81 27.34
CA THR A 4 4.40 -10.58 26.33
C THR A 4 4.73 -9.99 24.96
N ARG A 5 5.45 -10.76 24.14
CA ARG A 5 5.80 -10.38 22.77
C ARG A 5 4.52 -10.48 21.95
N GLU A 6 3.75 -9.39 21.90
CA GLU A 6 2.56 -9.28 21.05
C GLU A 6 2.97 -9.68 19.62
N LYS A 7 2.39 -10.79 19.13
CA LYS A 7 2.56 -11.21 17.74
C LYS A 7 1.93 -10.13 16.88
N ILE A 8 2.74 -9.22 16.37
CA ILE A 8 2.33 -8.25 15.35
C ILE A 8 1.80 -9.06 14.17
N PHE A 9 0.48 -9.16 14.05
CA PHE A 9 -0.19 -9.74 12.90
C PHE A 9 0.19 -8.87 11.70
N ARG A 10 1.19 -9.30 10.92
CA ARG A 10 1.55 -8.63 9.66
C ARG A 10 0.32 -8.73 8.75
N ARG A 11 -0.38 -7.61 8.57
CA ARG A 11 -1.45 -7.50 7.59
C ARG A 11 -0.90 -7.91 6.23
N ARG A 12 -1.67 -8.70 5.47
CA ARG A 12 -1.25 -9.13 4.13
C ARG A 12 -1.09 -7.88 3.26
N LYS A 13 0.03 -7.79 2.53
CA LYS A 13 0.33 -6.68 1.62
C LYS A 13 -0.53 -6.71 0.36
N THR A 14 -1.04 -7.88 0.00
CA THR A 14 -1.86 -8.12 -1.18
C THR A 14 -3.16 -8.81 -0.77
N THR A 15 -4.24 -8.47 -1.44
CA THR A 15 -5.58 -9.01 -1.21
C THR A 15 -6.40 -8.89 -2.49
N ALA A 16 -7.38 -9.75 -2.70
CA ALA A 16 -8.46 -9.44 -3.65
C ALA A 16 -9.30 -8.28 -3.09
N GLY A 17 -9.91 -7.50 -3.98
CA GLY A 17 -10.82 -6.42 -3.60
C GLY A 17 -10.96 -5.34 -4.68
N ARG A 18 -11.77 -4.33 -4.37
CA ARG A 18 -12.04 -3.20 -5.25
C ARG A 18 -10.89 -2.20 -5.25
N CYS A 19 -10.38 -1.85 -6.43
CA CYS A 19 -9.40 -0.78 -6.59
C CYS A 19 -10.04 0.58 -6.32
N GLU A 20 -9.42 1.40 -5.49
CA GLU A 20 -9.92 2.75 -5.18
C GLU A 20 -9.57 3.79 -6.26
N VAL A 21 -8.79 3.43 -7.29
CA VAL A 21 -8.49 4.29 -8.44
C VAL A 21 -9.49 4.06 -9.57
N CYS A 22 -9.54 2.84 -10.12
CA CYS A 22 -10.42 2.53 -11.25
C CYS A 22 -11.82 2.02 -10.83
N GLY A 23 -12.01 1.67 -9.56
CA GLY A 23 -13.29 1.17 -9.07
C GLY A 23 -13.60 -0.29 -9.43
N GLU A 24 -12.71 -1.01 -10.12
CA GLU A 24 -12.92 -2.41 -10.52
C GLU A 24 -12.56 -3.39 -9.41
N GLU A 25 -13.27 -4.52 -9.35
CA GLU A 25 -12.91 -5.65 -8.48
C GLU A 25 -11.79 -6.47 -9.11
N MET A 26 -10.68 -6.61 -8.39
CA MET A 26 -9.50 -7.30 -8.88
C MET A 26 -9.14 -8.46 -7.96
N PRO A 27 -8.68 -9.60 -8.52
CA PRO A 27 -8.20 -10.73 -7.72
C PRO A 27 -6.93 -10.38 -6.94
N LEU A 28 -6.22 -9.32 -7.34
CA LEU A 28 -5.00 -8.87 -6.70
C LEU A 28 -4.91 -7.33 -6.68
N CYS A 29 -5.06 -6.79 -5.48
CA CYS A 29 -4.82 -5.41 -5.09
C CYS A 29 -3.71 -5.34 -4.04
N TYR A 30 -2.89 -4.30 -4.13
CA TYR A 30 -1.95 -3.91 -3.08
C TYR A 30 -2.67 -3.10 -2.01
N ARG A 31 -2.48 -3.50 -0.75
CA ARG A 31 -3.05 -2.83 0.41
C ARG A 31 -1.99 -1.97 1.08
N CYS A 32 -2.24 -0.67 1.18
CA CYS A 32 -1.46 0.22 2.02
C CYS A 32 -1.51 -0.26 3.47
N GLN A 33 -0.34 -0.52 4.06
CA GLN A 33 -0.26 -1.07 5.43
C GLN A 33 -0.64 -0.04 6.51
N LYS A 34 -0.60 1.26 6.17
CA LYS A 34 -0.94 2.36 7.09
C LYS A 34 -2.43 2.68 7.08
N CYS A 35 -2.99 3.08 5.92
CA CYS A 35 -4.39 3.51 5.82
C CYS A 35 -5.36 2.45 5.28
N GLY A 36 -4.86 1.32 4.76
CA GLY A 36 -5.71 0.26 4.20
C GLY A 36 -6.10 0.43 2.73
N TYR A 37 -5.72 1.53 2.09
CA TYR A 37 -6.01 1.85 0.67
C TYR A 37 -5.69 0.68 -0.27
N LEU A 38 -6.61 0.38 -1.19
CA LEU A 38 -6.47 -0.69 -2.17
C LEU A 38 -6.21 -0.15 -3.57
N ILE A 39 -5.13 -0.61 -4.21
CA ILE A 39 -4.80 -0.27 -5.60
C ILE A 39 -4.48 -1.52 -6.41
N CYS A 40 -5.02 -1.64 -7.62
CA CYS A 40 -4.70 -2.74 -8.52
C CYS A 40 -3.30 -2.57 -9.14
N GLN A 41 -2.74 -3.66 -9.68
CA GLN A 41 -1.40 -3.62 -10.30
C GLN A 41 -1.32 -2.63 -11.48
N ARG A 42 -2.39 -2.53 -12.28
CA ARG A 42 -2.46 -1.61 -13.43
C ARG A 42 -2.38 -0.16 -13.00
N CYS A 43 -3.28 0.29 -12.12
CA CYS A 43 -3.28 1.66 -11.62
C CYS A 43 -2.01 2.00 -10.84
N MET A 44 -1.42 1.02 -10.14
CA MET A 44 -0.12 1.19 -9.48
C MET A 44 1.02 1.41 -10.49
N ALA A 45 0.99 0.73 -11.63
CA ALA A 45 1.98 0.84 -12.68
C ALA A 45 1.86 2.16 -13.48
N GLU A 46 0.63 2.65 -13.69
CA GLU A 46 0.30 3.88 -14.41
C GLU A 46 0.47 5.15 -13.55
N GLY A 47 0.32 5.04 -12.23
CA GLY A 47 0.38 6.18 -11.31
C GLY A 47 1.78 6.79 -11.12
N PRO A 48 1.86 7.94 -10.42
CA PRO A 48 3.12 8.63 -10.17
C PRO A 48 4.09 7.74 -9.40
N ARG A 49 5.21 7.40 -10.05
CA ARG A 49 6.33 6.68 -9.44
C ARG A 49 7.28 7.70 -8.83
N LYS A 50 7.64 7.55 -7.56
CA LYS A 50 8.85 8.22 -7.06
C LYS A 50 10.05 7.40 -7.50
N PHE A 51 10.86 7.98 -8.37
CA PHE A 51 12.19 7.50 -8.68
C PHE A 51 13.11 7.92 -7.53
N SER A 52 13.56 6.96 -6.72
CA SER A 52 14.79 7.15 -5.94
C SER A 52 15.92 6.51 -6.72
N CYS A 53 17.16 7.01 -6.58
CA CYS A 53 18.33 6.53 -7.32
C CYS A 53 18.53 5.00 -7.26
N ASN A 54 17.93 4.33 -6.25
CA ASN A 54 18.14 2.91 -5.99
C ASN A 54 16.86 2.05 -6.06
N THR A 55 15.65 2.63 -6.10
CA THR A 55 14.37 1.87 -6.14
C THR A 55 13.18 2.73 -6.58
N VAL A 56 12.27 2.13 -7.36
CA VAL A 56 10.93 2.68 -7.61
C VAL A 56 10.02 2.30 -6.44
N THR A 57 9.64 3.28 -5.60
CA THR A 57 8.69 3.04 -4.50
C THR A 57 7.35 3.66 -4.86
N TRP A 58 6.30 2.84 -4.89
CA TRP A 58 4.93 3.37 -4.96
C TRP A 58 4.61 4.10 -3.66
N VAL A 59 4.08 5.32 -3.78
CA VAL A 59 3.69 6.12 -2.63
C VAL A 59 2.17 6.14 -2.55
N CYS A 60 1.64 5.78 -1.38
CA CYS A 60 0.21 5.78 -1.16
C CYS A 60 -0.35 7.21 -1.17
N PRO A 61 -1.32 7.53 -2.06
CA PRO A 61 -1.93 8.87 -2.11
C PRO A 61 -2.54 9.29 -0.78
N ASN A 62 -3.18 8.35 -0.07
CA ASN A 62 -3.81 8.61 1.23
C ASN A 62 -2.82 8.75 2.40
N CYS A 63 -1.54 8.37 2.24
CA CYS A 63 -0.54 8.46 3.32
C CYS A 63 0.54 9.50 3.08
N LEU A 64 0.53 10.18 1.94
CA LEU A 64 1.39 11.33 1.70
C LEU A 64 0.92 12.49 2.58
N ASN A 65 1.46 12.59 3.81
CA ASN A 65 1.76 13.89 4.36
C ASN A 65 3.14 14.28 3.79
N TRP A 66 3.21 15.31 2.96
CA TRP A 66 4.45 15.79 2.35
C TRP A 66 5.43 16.35 3.38
N GLU A 67 5.02 16.52 4.64
CA GLU A 67 5.84 17.02 5.76
C GLU A 67 6.61 15.94 6.54
N THR A 68 6.47 14.65 6.23
CA THR A 68 7.17 13.56 6.97
C THR A 68 8.14 12.74 6.11
N LEU A 69 8.70 13.39 5.09
CA LEU A 69 9.86 12.86 4.36
C LEU A 69 11.11 13.67 4.70
#